data_AF-A0A1Y6D1X1-F1
#
_entry.id   AF-A0A1Y6D1X1-F1
#
_cell.length_a   1.000
_cell.length_b   1.000
_cell.length_c   1.000
_cell.angle_alpha   90.00
_cell.angle_beta   90.00
_cell.angle_gamma   90.00
#
_symmetry.space_group_name_H-M   'P 1'
#
loop_
_entity.id
_entity.type
_entity.pdbx_description
1 polymer ?
#
loop_
_entity_poly.entity_id
_entity_poly.type
_entity_poly.pdbx_seq_one_letter_code
_entity_poly.pdbx_strand_id
1 'polypeptide(L)'
;MNGEFEKITSVIRIWRGWMRYCASSWLTYCFNNIWNFWVYMLMCMAILFAWQDSAIAKDRPVIIYESEGGIMFLGLFNVVVEVFSSGRVHYLGGGEGVYTQGHRYSQINKKQLHALVKAFDDYKFFDLNNSYISGFGDSDSSPPERITINSNGRKKSVVFNYRNEKALKILPDLILKTVDFKRWVCFPPSYRKHDRCHVWY
;
A
#
# COMPACT_ATOMS: atom_id res chain seq x y z
N MET A 1 80.81 -12.59 -40.40
CA MET A 1 80.37 -12.05 -39.10
C MET A 1 79.00 -11.35 -39.16
N ASN A 2 78.60 -10.69 -40.27
CA ASN A 2 77.30 -9.99 -40.33
C ASN A 2 76.04 -10.89 -40.30
N GLY A 3 76.10 -12.11 -40.84
CA GLY A 3 74.92 -12.99 -40.94
C GLY A 3 74.40 -13.57 -39.61
N GLU A 4 75.25 -13.70 -38.58
CA GLU A 4 74.81 -14.17 -37.27
C GLU A 4 74.11 -13.07 -36.46
N PHE A 5 74.52 -11.82 -36.65
CA PHE A 5 73.93 -10.67 -35.98
C PHE A 5 72.50 -10.39 -36.48
N GLU A 6 72.24 -10.61 -37.77
CA GLU A 6 70.88 -10.52 -38.35
C GLU A 6 69.94 -11.63 -37.85
N LYS A 7 70.46 -12.85 -37.63
CA LYS A 7 69.67 -13.93 -37.02
C LYS A 7 69.27 -13.62 -35.58
N ILE A 8 70.19 -13.11 -34.77
CA ILE A 8 69.92 -12.78 -33.36
C ILE A 8 68.89 -11.64 -33.28
N THR A 9 69.02 -10.61 -34.11
CA THR A 9 68.08 -9.47 -34.11
C THR A 9 66.69 -9.84 -34.60
N SER A 10 66.54 -10.80 -35.54
CA SER A 10 65.23 -11.28 -35.99
C SER A 10 64.50 -12.06 -34.88
N VAL A 11 65.23 -12.92 -34.14
CA VAL A 11 64.67 -13.69 -33.02
C VAL A 11 64.20 -12.76 -31.89
N ILE A 12 64.98 -11.73 -31.55
CA ILE A 12 64.60 -10.73 -30.54
C ILE A 12 63.34 -9.96 -30.98
N ARG A 13 63.21 -9.63 -32.27
CA ARG A 13 62.04 -8.92 -32.81
C ARG A 13 60.78 -9.78 -32.73
N ILE A 14 60.86 -11.07 -33.07
CA ILE A 14 59.75 -12.02 -32.96
C ILE A 14 59.34 -12.20 -31.49
N TRP A 15 60.31 -12.37 -30.59
CA TRP A 15 60.05 -12.55 -29.16
C TRP A 15 59.38 -11.32 -28.53
N ARG A 16 59.82 -10.11 -28.89
CA ARG A 16 59.16 -8.86 -28.48
C ARG A 16 57.74 -8.72 -29.02
N GLY A 17 57.49 -9.17 -30.25
CA GLY A 17 56.15 -9.22 -30.84
C GLY A 17 55.21 -10.14 -30.05
N TRP A 18 55.69 -11.34 -29.72
CA TRP A 18 54.96 -12.33 -28.91
C TRP A 18 54.65 -11.80 -27.50
N MET A 19 55.64 -11.22 -26.82
CA MET A 19 55.46 -10.65 -25.48
C MET A 19 54.39 -9.54 -25.46
N ARG A 20 54.36 -8.68 -26.48
CA ARG A 20 53.33 -7.63 -26.61
C ARG A 20 51.93 -8.20 -26.84
N TYR A 21 51.82 -9.22 -27.69
CA TYR A 21 50.55 -9.89 -27.98
C TYR A 21 49.98 -10.64 -26.77
N CYS A 22 50.83 -11.34 -26.02
CA CYS A 22 50.43 -12.01 -24.78
C CYS A 22 49.97 -10.99 -23.72
N ALA A 23 50.69 -9.87 -23.55
CA ALA A 23 50.31 -8.82 -22.60
C ALA A 23 48.98 -8.14 -22.96
N SER A 24 48.75 -7.82 -24.24
CA SER A 24 47.49 -7.22 -24.68
C SER A 24 46.30 -8.17 -24.52
N SER A 25 46.49 -9.45 -24.86
CA SER A 25 45.44 -10.47 -24.74
C SER A 25 45.07 -10.72 -23.28
N TRP A 26 46.07 -10.76 -22.39
CA TRP A 26 45.87 -10.95 -20.95
C TRP A 26 45.16 -9.75 -20.30
N LEU A 27 45.57 -8.52 -20.63
CA LEU A 27 44.90 -7.30 -20.16
C LEU A 27 43.44 -7.25 -20.62
N THR A 28 43.17 -7.60 -21.87
CA THR A 28 41.80 -7.62 -22.42
C THR A 28 40.93 -8.65 -21.68
N TYR A 29 41.48 -9.83 -21.36
CA TYR A 29 40.79 -10.84 -20.57
C TYR A 29 40.50 -10.38 -19.13
N CYS A 30 41.46 -9.74 -18.47
CA CYS A 30 41.28 -9.18 -17.13
C CYS A 30 40.22 -8.07 -17.10
N PHE A 31 40.28 -7.13 -18.06
CA PHE A 31 39.30 -6.04 -18.16
C PHE A 31 37.89 -6.55 -18.44
N ASN A 32 37.72 -7.54 -19.34
CA ASN A 32 36.41 -8.13 -19.60
C ASN A 32 35.82 -8.81 -18.36
N ASN A 33 36.63 -9.51 -17.57
CA ASN A 33 36.15 -10.14 -16.34
C ASN A 33 35.76 -9.13 -15.26
N ILE A 34 36.54 -8.06 -15.10
CA ILE A 34 36.22 -6.97 -14.16
C ILE A 34 34.96 -6.24 -14.60
N TRP A 35 34.82 -5.93 -15.89
CA TRP A 35 33.65 -5.28 -16.43
C TRP A 35 32.38 -6.14 -16.23
N ASN A 36 32.46 -7.42 -16.57
CA ASN A 36 31.36 -8.36 -16.35
C ASN A 36 30.97 -8.43 -14.86
N PHE A 37 31.94 -8.48 -13.95
CA PHE A 37 31.68 -8.46 -12.50
C PHE A 37 30.85 -7.22 -12.10
N TRP A 38 31.23 -6.02 -12.53
CA TRP A 38 30.49 -4.80 -12.22
C TRP A 38 29.09 -4.76 -12.84
N VAL A 39 28.94 -5.24 -14.08
CA VAL A 39 27.63 -5.33 -14.74
C VAL A 39 26.71 -6.29 -13.99
N TYR A 40 27.20 -7.46 -13.56
CA TYR A 40 26.42 -8.40 -12.75
C TYR A 40 26.05 -7.81 -11.38
N MET A 41 26.99 -7.10 -10.73
CA MET A 41 26.74 -6.40 -9.46
C MET A 41 25.62 -5.36 -9.58
N LEU A 42 25.65 -4.56 -10.65
CA LEU A 42 24.61 -3.57 -10.97
C LEU A 42 23.26 -4.23 -11.26
N MET A 43 23.25 -5.33 -12.02
CA MET A 43 22.02 -6.12 -12.25
C MET A 43 21.44 -6.66 -10.94
N CYS A 44 22.27 -7.22 -10.06
CA CYS A 44 21.83 -7.71 -8.75
C CYS A 44 21.26 -6.58 -7.89
N MET A 45 21.91 -5.41 -7.85
CA MET A 45 21.39 -4.23 -7.15
C MET A 45 20.04 -3.79 -7.73
N ALA A 46 19.90 -3.71 -9.06
CA ALA A 46 18.65 -3.33 -9.70
C ALA A 46 17.51 -4.31 -9.39
N ILE A 47 17.79 -5.61 -9.34
CA ILE A 47 16.82 -6.64 -8.93
C ILE A 47 16.44 -6.46 -7.46
N LEU A 48 17.41 -6.21 -6.57
CA LEU A 48 17.15 -5.96 -5.15
C LEU A 48 16.29 -4.71 -4.93
N PHE A 49 16.55 -3.61 -5.65
CA PHE A 49 15.73 -2.40 -5.61
C PHE A 49 14.32 -2.63 -6.15
N ALA A 50 14.18 -3.35 -7.28
CA ALA A 50 12.87 -3.72 -7.82
C ALA A 50 12.06 -4.62 -6.87
N TRP A 51 12.73 -5.50 -6.12
CA TRP A 51 12.11 -6.31 -5.08
C TRP A 51 11.73 -5.50 -3.84
N GLN A 52 12.50 -4.47 -3.49
CA GLN A 52 12.21 -3.60 -2.35
C GLN A 52 10.91 -2.81 -2.55
N ASP A 53 10.61 -2.35 -3.77
CA ASP A 53 9.34 -1.71 -4.10
C ASP A 53 8.14 -2.67 -4.01
N SER A 54 8.34 -3.97 -4.29
CA SER A 54 7.30 -4.99 -4.07
C SER A 54 7.08 -5.36 -2.60
N ALA A 55 8.06 -5.06 -1.73
CA ALA A 55 8.00 -5.29 -0.28
C ALA A 55 7.45 -4.08 0.49
N ILE A 56 7.05 -3.01 -0.19
CA ILE A 56 6.17 -1.99 0.37
C ILE A 56 4.84 -2.70 0.66
N ALA A 57 4.75 -3.25 1.87
CA ALA A 57 3.60 -3.94 2.38
C ALA A 57 2.35 -3.13 2.03
N LYS A 58 1.46 -3.72 1.24
CA LYS A 58 0.13 -3.17 0.98
C LYS A 58 -0.47 -2.86 2.35
N ASP A 59 -0.45 -1.58 2.70
CA ASP A 59 -0.92 -1.06 3.98
C ASP A 59 -2.31 -1.65 4.22
N ARG A 60 -2.46 -2.43 5.28
CA ARG A 60 -3.70 -3.16 5.53
C ARG A 60 -4.64 -2.26 6.32
N PRO A 61 -5.95 -2.25 5.99
CA PRO A 61 -6.92 -1.51 6.77
C PRO A 61 -7.02 -2.10 8.17
N VAL A 62 -6.89 -1.23 9.18
CA VAL A 62 -7.09 -1.52 10.61
C VAL A 62 -8.57 -1.56 10.94
N ILE A 63 -9.37 -0.67 10.33
CA ILE A 63 -10.82 -0.61 10.53
C ILE A 63 -11.49 -0.58 9.16
N ILE A 64 -12.52 -1.40 8.98
CA ILE A 64 -13.39 -1.39 7.80
C ILE A 64 -14.82 -1.25 8.31
N TYR A 65 -15.52 -0.23 7.87
CA TYR A 65 -16.94 -0.05 8.10
C TYR A 65 -17.67 -0.16 6.77
N GLU A 66 -18.68 -1.01 6.72
CA GLU A 66 -19.52 -1.29 5.57
C GLU A 66 -20.98 -1.08 5.97
N SER A 67 -21.68 -0.21 5.26
CA SER A 67 -23.13 -0.03 5.40
C SER A 67 -23.75 -0.35 4.06
N GLU A 68 -24.55 -1.41 4.02
CA GLU A 68 -25.41 -1.70 2.88
C GLU A 68 -26.65 -0.81 3.02
N GLY A 69 -26.73 0.31 2.30
CA GLY A 69 -28.01 0.95 1.96
C GLY A 69 -28.87 1.64 3.04
N GLY A 70 -28.35 2.45 3.96
CA GLY A 70 -29.23 3.36 4.73
C GLY A 70 -29.99 4.36 3.82
N ILE A 71 -31.33 4.41 3.90
CA ILE A 71 -32.19 5.31 3.10
C ILE A 71 -31.78 6.77 3.38
N MET A 72 -31.05 7.39 2.46
CA MET A 72 -30.95 8.86 2.38
C MET A 72 -31.97 9.37 1.34
N PHE A 73 -33.14 8.73 1.24
CA PHE A 73 -34.25 9.01 0.30
C PHE A 73 -33.78 9.25 -1.16
N LEU A 74 -33.83 8.24 -2.05
CA LEU A 74 -33.71 8.31 -3.53
C LEU A 74 -32.38 7.91 -4.22
N GLY A 75 -31.45 7.20 -3.59
CA GLY A 75 -30.26 6.69 -4.28
C GLY A 75 -29.42 5.76 -3.43
N LEU A 76 -29.49 4.45 -3.71
CA LEU A 76 -28.82 3.38 -2.98
C LEU A 76 -27.30 3.50 -3.12
N PHE A 77 -26.61 3.87 -2.03
CA PHE A 77 -25.15 3.90 -1.99
C PHE A 77 -24.66 3.00 -0.87
N ASN A 78 -23.95 1.93 -1.25
CA ASN A 78 -23.13 1.19 -0.29
C ASN A 78 -21.99 2.11 0.14
N VAL A 79 -21.81 2.24 1.45
CA VAL A 79 -20.72 3.03 2.03
C VAL A 79 -19.70 2.09 2.62
N VAL A 80 -18.46 2.19 2.13
CA VAL A 80 -17.31 1.48 2.67
C VAL A 80 -16.29 2.51 3.14
N VAL A 81 -15.86 2.40 4.38
CA VAL A 81 -14.82 3.24 5.00
C VAL A 81 -13.71 2.34 5.49
N GLU A 82 -12.52 2.49 4.92
CA GLU A 82 -11.32 1.76 5.27
C GLU A 82 -10.32 2.72 5.92
N VAL A 83 -9.95 2.46 7.17
CA VAL A 83 -8.92 3.23 7.89
C VAL A 83 -7.66 2.39 7.96
N PHE A 84 -6.55 2.90 7.45
CA PHE A 84 -5.27 2.22 7.37
C PHE A 84 -4.36 2.51 8.57
N SER A 85 -3.36 1.63 8.76
CA SER A 85 -2.38 1.77 9.84
C SER A 85 -1.54 3.06 9.74
N SER A 86 -1.37 3.57 8.53
CA SER A 86 -0.72 4.85 8.25
C SER A 86 -1.56 6.08 8.64
N GLY A 87 -2.84 5.90 9.00
CA GLY A 87 -3.81 6.99 9.18
C GLY A 87 -4.43 7.47 7.87
N ARG A 88 -4.07 6.87 6.72
CA ARG A 88 -4.85 7.05 5.48
C ARG A 88 -6.25 6.49 5.70
N VAL A 89 -7.22 7.10 5.03
CA VAL A 89 -8.60 6.65 5.01
C VAL A 89 -9.02 6.55 3.55
N HIS A 90 -9.61 5.43 3.17
CA HIS A 90 -10.25 5.25 1.88
C HIS A 90 -11.75 5.12 2.10
N TYR A 91 -12.51 5.79 1.24
CA TYR A 91 -13.96 5.85 1.31
C TYR A 91 -14.52 5.52 -0.08
N LEU A 92 -15.53 4.68 -0.12
CA LEU A 92 -16.28 4.32 -1.32
C LEU A 92 -17.77 4.51 -1.04
N GLY A 93 -18.47 5.33 -1.84
CA GLY A 93 -19.92 5.52 -1.71
C GLY A 93 -20.37 6.99 -1.81
N GLY A 94 -21.57 7.29 -1.32
CA GLY A 94 -22.15 8.63 -1.17
C GLY A 94 -22.53 8.88 0.30
N GLY A 95 -22.35 10.10 0.82
CA GLY A 95 -22.38 10.39 2.26
C GLY A 95 -23.05 11.72 2.60
N GLU A 96 -23.18 12.02 3.90
CA GLU A 96 -23.87 13.22 4.37
C GLU A 96 -23.19 14.50 3.83
N GLY A 97 -23.91 15.27 3.02
CA GLY A 97 -23.41 16.46 2.34
C GLY A 97 -22.68 16.20 1.02
N VAL A 98 -22.77 14.99 0.48
CA VAL A 98 -22.02 14.56 -0.71
C VAL A 98 -22.89 13.74 -1.67
N TYR A 99 -23.30 14.38 -2.76
CA TYR A 99 -24.24 13.83 -3.75
C TYR A 99 -23.62 12.97 -4.86
N THR A 100 -22.35 12.55 -4.75
CA THR A 100 -21.65 11.81 -5.83
C THR A 100 -20.97 10.52 -5.33
N GLN A 101 -21.25 9.40 -6.01
CA GLN A 101 -20.54 8.13 -5.81
C GLN A 101 -19.08 8.24 -6.27
N GLY A 102 -18.18 7.56 -5.56
CA GLY A 102 -16.82 7.34 -6.03
C GLY A 102 -15.82 7.00 -4.92
N HIS A 103 -14.60 6.69 -5.33
CA HIS A 103 -13.46 6.52 -4.43
C HIS A 103 -12.98 7.88 -3.91
N ARG A 104 -12.73 7.96 -2.62
CA ARG A 104 -12.22 9.15 -1.94
C ARG A 104 -11.18 8.75 -0.92
N TYR A 105 -10.23 9.63 -0.68
CA TYR A 105 -9.15 9.36 0.25
C TYR A 105 -8.95 10.58 1.13
N SER A 106 -8.80 10.35 2.43
CA SER A 106 -8.46 11.37 3.42
C SER A 106 -7.35 10.87 4.34
N GLN A 107 -6.93 11.70 5.28
CA GLN A 107 -5.88 11.37 6.23
C GLN A 107 -6.26 11.86 7.61
N ILE A 108 -6.22 10.95 8.58
CA ILE A 108 -6.34 11.25 10.01
C ILE A 108 -4.96 11.21 10.64
N ASN A 109 -4.74 12.02 11.66
CA ASN A 109 -3.47 12.02 12.37
C ASN A 109 -3.35 10.76 13.26
N LYS A 110 -2.12 10.43 13.67
CA LYS A 110 -1.85 9.26 14.53
C LYS A 110 -2.60 9.32 15.87
N LYS A 111 -2.84 10.51 16.43
CA LYS A 111 -3.58 10.68 17.68
C LYS A 111 -5.05 10.28 17.52
N GLN A 112 -5.68 10.68 16.42
CA GLN A 112 -7.05 10.31 16.06
C GLN A 112 -7.17 8.80 15.81
N LEU A 113 -6.24 8.21 15.06
CA LEU A 113 -6.22 6.76 14.84
C LEU A 113 -6.10 6.00 16.17
N HIS A 114 -5.17 6.40 17.04
CA HIS A 114 -4.99 5.77 18.35
C HIS A 114 -6.23 5.94 19.24
N ALA A 115 -6.87 7.11 19.23
CA ALA A 115 -8.10 7.35 19.97
C ALA A 115 -9.26 6.45 19.46
N LEU A 116 -9.36 6.27 18.14
CA LEU A 116 -10.36 5.42 17.53
C LEU A 116 -10.16 3.95 17.91
N VAL A 117 -8.93 3.42 17.76
CA VAL A 117 -8.60 2.04 18.15
C VAL A 117 -8.85 1.82 19.66
N LYS A 118 -8.40 2.76 20.50
CA LYS A 118 -8.63 2.69 21.94
C LYS A 118 -10.11 2.65 22.29
N ALA A 119 -10.94 3.45 21.62
CA ALA A 119 -12.39 3.42 21.85
C ALA A 119 -12.97 2.02 21.58
N PHE A 120 -12.57 1.35 20.50
CA PHE A 120 -13.01 -0.02 20.20
C PHE A 120 -12.56 -1.05 21.25
N ASP A 121 -11.35 -0.89 21.78
CA ASP A 121 -10.86 -1.73 22.88
C ASP A 121 -11.65 -1.47 24.18
N ASP A 122 -11.94 -0.21 24.50
CA ASP A 122 -12.74 0.21 25.67
C ASP A 122 -14.19 -0.31 25.56
N TYR A 123 -14.75 -0.38 24.35
CA TYR A 123 -16.06 -1.01 24.06
C TYR A 123 -16.04 -2.54 24.10
N LYS A 124 -14.88 -3.16 24.36
CA LYS A 124 -14.70 -4.61 24.32
C LYS A 124 -15.24 -5.21 23.02
N PHE A 125 -14.93 -4.57 21.88
CA PHE A 125 -15.45 -5.00 20.58
C PHE A 125 -15.20 -6.49 20.32
N PHE A 126 -14.03 -6.98 20.74
CA PHE A 126 -13.65 -8.39 20.62
C PHE A 126 -14.46 -9.38 21.45
N ASP A 127 -15.31 -8.90 22.37
CA ASP A 127 -16.18 -9.73 23.22
C ASP A 127 -17.66 -9.70 22.76
N LEU A 128 -18.02 -8.79 21.83
CA LEU A 128 -19.37 -8.71 21.26
C LEU A 128 -19.82 -10.01 20.53
N ASN A 129 -21.11 -10.21 20.31
CA ASN A 129 -21.56 -11.26 19.39
C ASN A 129 -21.22 -10.89 17.94
N ASN A 130 -21.09 -11.89 17.07
CA ASN A 130 -20.77 -11.66 15.66
C ASN A 130 -21.93 -11.02 14.88
N SER A 131 -23.16 -11.16 15.37
CA SER A 131 -24.39 -10.73 14.72
C SER A 131 -25.42 -10.29 15.75
N TYR A 132 -26.06 -9.16 15.47
CA TYR A 132 -27.21 -8.61 16.20
C TYR A 132 -28.38 -8.32 15.24
N ILE A 133 -28.61 -9.23 14.30
CA ILE A 133 -29.69 -9.14 13.31
C ILE A 133 -30.92 -9.85 13.90
N SER A 134 -32.07 -9.17 13.95
CA SER A 134 -33.34 -9.80 14.34
C SER A 134 -33.84 -10.74 13.24
N GLY A 135 -34.41 -11.88 13.62
CA GLY A 135 -34.98 -12.85 12.69
C GLY A 135 -36.19 -12.29 11.93
N PHE A 136 -36.40 -12.80 10.70
CA PHE A 136 -37.55 -12.51 9.84
C PHE A 136 -38.86 -12.60 10.63
N GLY A 137 -39.51 -11.46 10.87
CA GLY A 137 -40.80 -11.41 11.58
C GLY A 137 -41.20 -10.00 12.00
N ASP A 138 -40.24 -9.17 12.39
CA ASP A 138 -40.46 -7.74 12.54
C ASP A 138 -40.19 -7.02 11.22
N SER A 139 -41.03 -6.05 10.89
CA SER A 139 -41.00 -5.20 9.70
C SER A 139 -39.79 -4.26 9.66
N ASP A 140 -38.61 -4.76 10.00
CA ASP A 140 -37.38 -4.02 10.14
C ASP A 140 -36.67 -3.93 8.77
N SER A 141 -37.04 -2.88 8.04
CA SER A 141 -36.50 -2.54 6.72
C SER A 141 -35.15 -1.80 6.78
N SER A 142 -34.50 -1.74 7.95
CA SER A 142 -33.18 -1.13 8.07
C SER A 142 -32.12 -2.14 7.63
N PRO A 143 -31.35 -1.84 6.59
CA PRO A 143 -30.39 -2.80 6.10
C PRO A 143 -29.19 -2.94 7.04
N PRO A 144 -28.51 -4.09 7.00
CA PRO A 144 -27.48 -4.42 7.95
C PRO A 144 -26.20 -3.60 7.72
N GLU A 145 -25.54 -3.28 8.82
CA GLU A 145 -24.22 -2.68 8.84
C GLU A 145 -23.20 -3.65 9.40
N ARG A 146 -21.95 -3.49 8.97
CA ARG A 146 -20.83 -4.33 9.36
C ARG A 146 -19.63 -3.47 9.74
N ILE A 147 -19.06 -3.75 10.91
CA ILE A 147 -17.77 -3.22 11.32
C ILE A 147 -16.79 -4.37 11.41
N THR A 148 -15.63 -4.22 10.78
CA THR A 148 -14.50 -5.15 10.88
C THR A 148 -13.29 -4.43 11.44
N ILE A 149 -12.66 -5.02 12.45
CA ILE A 149 -11.47 -4.49 13.09
C ILE A 149 -10.34 -5.51 13.00
N ASN A 150 -9.19 -5.05 12.53
CA ASN A 150 -7.92 -5.76 12.47
C ASN A 150 -6.96 -5.06 13.44
N SER A 151 -6.84 -5.55 14.67
CA SER A 151 -5.98 -4.96 15.70
C SER A 151 -5.15 -6.03 16.40
N ASN A 152 -3.86 -5.77 16.61
CA ASN A 152 -2.95 -6.66 17.37
C ASN A 152 -2.98 -8.14 16.91
N GLY A 153 -3.04 -8.37 15.60
CA GLY A 153 -3.10 -9.72 15.02
C GLY A 153 -4.47 -10.41 15.13
N ARG A 154 -5.46 -9.78 15.76
CA ARG A 154 -6.84 -10.27 15.85
C ARG A 154 -7.70 -9.60 14.78
N LYS A 155 -8.62 -10.37 14.20
CA LYS A 155 -9.65 -9.89 13.28
C LYS A 155 -11.03 -10.24 13.82
N LYS A 156 -11.94 -9.27 13.88
CA LYS A 156 -13.34 -9.52 14.21
C LYS A 156 -14.26 -8.68 13.34
N SER A 157 -15.38 -9.26 12.96
CA SER A 157 -16.46 -8.59 12.24
C SER A 157 -17.75 -8.72 13.03
N VAL A 158 -18.48 -7.61 13.19
CA VAL A 158 -19.77 -7.54 13.87
C VAL A 158 -20.78 -6.97 12.89
N VAL A 159 -21.88 -7.69 12.70
CA VAL A 159 -23.01 -7.26 11.86
C VAL A 159 -24.17 -6.84 12.76
N PHE A 160 -24.78 -5.68 12.51
CA PHE A 160 -25.85 -5.13 13.34
C PHE A 160 -26.85 -4.31 12.52
N ASN A 161 -28.07 -4.14 13.04
CA ASN A 161 -29.08 -3.24 12.47
C ASN A 161 -29.23 -2.00 13.37
N TYR A 162 -29.25 -0.81 12.75
CA TYR A 162 -29.23 0.49 13.42
C TYR A 162 -30.33 0.72 14.47
N ARG A 163 -31.49 0.07 14.31
CA ARG A 163 -32.65 0.25 15.18
C ARG A 163 -32.64 -0.66 16.42
N ASN A 164 -31.97 -1.81 16.36
CA ASN A 164 -32.07 -2.82 17.40
C ASN A 164 -31.01 -2.67 18.47
N GLU A 165 -29.80 -2.25 18.11
CA GLU A 165 -28.70 -2.12 19.07
C GLU A 165 -28.15 -0.69 19.08
N LYS A 166 -28.94 0.25 19.62
CA LYS A 166 -28.55 1.68 19.73
C LYS A 166 -27.19 1.88 20.41
N ALA A 167 -26.77 0.96 21.28
CA ALA A 167 -25.46 0.97 21.91
C ALA A 167 -24.32 0.77 20.88
N LEU A 168 -24.53 -0.05 19.85
CA LEU A 168 -23.55 -0.28 18.78
C LEU A 168 -23.47 0.88 17.78
N LYS A 169 -24.49 1.75 17.71
CA LYS A 169 -24.47 2.98 16.88
C LYS A 169 -23.33 3.92 17.24
N ILE A 170 -22.83 3.87 18.48
CA ILE A 170 -21.72 4.72 18.90
C ILE A 170 -20.45 4.42 18.09
N LEU A 171 -20.27 3.18 17.65
CA LEU A 171 -19.08 2.74 16.92
C LEU A 171 -18.97 3.34 15.51
N PRO A 172 -19.98 3.24 14.61
CA PRO A 172 -19.94 3.94 13.34
C PRO A 172 -19.93 5.46 13.54
N ASP A 173 -20.69 6.02 14.49
CA ASP A 173 -20.68 7.47 14.76
C ASP A 173 -19.27 7.98 15.15
N LEU A 174 -18.49 7.18 15.89
CA LEU A 174 -17.10 7.50 16.24
C LEU A 174 -16.19 7.51 15.01
N ILE A 175 -16.31 6.52 14.11
CA ILE A 175 -15.61 6.52 12.83
C ILE A 175 -16.00 7.78 12.06
N LEU A 176 -17.30 8.05 11.98
CA LEU A 176 -17.81 9.13 11.15
C LEU A 176 -17.43 10.53 11.65
N LYS A 177 -17.34 10.73 12.98
CA LYS A 177 -16.86 11.98 13.58
C LYS A 177 -15.36 12.16 13.46
N THR A 178 -14.60 11.07 13.48
CA THR A 178 -13.13 11.11 13.41
C THR A 178 -12.66 11.34 11.98
N VAL A 179 -13.36 10.77 11.01
CA VAL A 179 -13.10 10.91 9.58
C VAL A 179 -13.87 12.11 9.07
N ASP A 180 -13.18 13.21 8.76
CA ASP A 180 -13.82 14.37 8.13
C ASP A 180 -14.19 14.06 6.66
N PHE A 181 -15.40 13.54 6.42
CA PHE A 181 -15.89 13.23 5.07
C PHE A 181 -16.02 14.43 4.15
N LYS A 182 -16.06 15.65 4.71
CA LYS A 182 -16.16 16.89 3.94
C LYS A 182 -14.80 17.36 3.45
N ARG A 183 -13.70 16.98 4.12
CA ARG A 183 -12.32 17.25 3.68
C ARG A 183 -11.84 16.25 2.62
N TRP A 184 -12.34 16.52 1.42
CA TRP A 184 -11.76 16.32 0.08
C TRP A 184 -11.32 14.93 -0.40
N VAL A 185 -11.67 14.73 -1.67
CA VAL A 185 -11.46 13.56 -2.52
C VAL A 185 -10.09 13.67 -3.16
N CYS A 186 -9.12 12.86 -2.72
CA CYS A 186 -7.96 12.64 -3.58
C CYS A 186 -8.35 11.68 -4.69
N PHE A 187 -8.16 12.10 -5.93
CA PHE A 187 -8.28 11.16 -7.03
C PHE A 187 -7.06 10.22 -6.99
N PRO A 188 -7.16 8.97 -7.45
CA PRO A 188 -5.97 8.14 -7.61
C PRO A 188 -4.93 8.83 -8.53
N PRO A 189 -3.63 8.48 -8.44
CA PRO A 189 -2.55 9.13 -9.20
C PRO A 189 -2.77 9.15 -10.72
N SER A 190 -3.63 8.27 -11.24
CA SER A 190 -4.00 8.19 -12.66
C SER A 190 -4.95 9.30 -13.15
N TYR A 191 -5.48 10.15 -12.26
CA TYR A 191 -6.48 11.16 -12.61
C TYR A 191 -5.88 12.58 -12.64
N ARG A 192 -6.20 13.32 -13.70
CA ARG A 192 -5.74 14.70 -13.97
C ARG A 192 -6.04 15.76 -12.90
N LYS A 193 -6.82 15.41 -11.87
CA LYS A 193 -7.20 16.27 -10.73
C LYS A 193 -6.56 15.83 -9.40
N HIS A 194 -5.69 14.81 -9.43
CA HIS A 194 -4.95 14.31 -8.27
C HIS A 194 -4.20 15.44 -7.54
N ASP A 195 -3.53 16.31 -8.31
CA ASP A 195 -2.65 17.38 -7.79
C ASP A 195 -3.37 18.50 -7.03
N ARG A 196 -4.71 18.49 -6.98
CA ARG A 196 -5.50 19.45 -6.17
C ARG A 196 -5.65 19.03 -4.72
N CYS A 197 -5.20 17.82 -4.36
CA CYS A 197 -5.03 17.47 -2.97
C CYS A 197 -3.81 18.19 -2.42
N HIS A 198 -4.06 19.29 -1.71
CA HIS A 198 -3.03 19.95 -0.93
C HIS A 198 -2.41 18.95 0.04
N VAL A 199 -1.14 18.63 -0.21
CA VAL A 199 -0.23 17.97 0.72
C VAL A 199 -0.15 18.87 1.95
N TRP A 200 -0.84 18.47 3.02
CA TRP A 200 -0.55 18.99 4.36
C TRP A 200 0.61 18.16 4.88
N TYR A 201 1.81 18.74 4.77
CA TYR A 201 3.05 18.25 5.38
C TYR A 201 2.93 18.18 6.91
#